data_AF-A0AAD7IY16-F1
#
_entry.id   AF-A0AAD7IY16-F1
#
_cell.length_a   1.000
_cell.length_b   1.000
_cell.length_c   1.000
_cell.angle_alpha   90.00
_cell.angle_beta   90.00
_cell.angle_gamma   90.00
#
_symmetry.space_group_name_H-M   'P 1'
#
loop_
_entity.id
_entity.type
_entity.pdbx_description
1 polymer ?
#
loop_
_entity_poly.entity_id
_entity_poly.type
_entity_poly.pdbx_seq_one_letter_code
_entity_poly.pdbx_strand_id
1 'polypeptide(L)'
;SFHDNKQIFIDLEGRNSHFNIPKNHSLDHYEFLIRLFGSADGFNTELRLHIDYAKNAYRATNRKDYVEQMTVWLQRQEAVARFTAYLSW
;
A
#
# COMPACT_ATOMS: atom_id res chain seq x y z
N SER A 1 -14.52 5.22 -22.95
CA SER A 1 -15.64 4.53 -22.27
C SER A 1 -15.68 4.83 -20.76
N PHE A 2 -14.69 4.44 -19.94
CA PHE A 2 -14.70 4.77 -18.50
C PHE A 2 -14.53 6.26 -18.19
N HIS A 3 -13.55 6.93 -18.83
CA HIS A 3 -13.28 8.35 -18.59
C HIS A 3 -14.41 9.29 -19.02
N ASP A 4 -15.24 8.85 -19.96
CA ASP A 4 -16.40 9.61 -20.44
C ASP A 4 -17.55 9.60 -19.42
N ASN A 5 -17.60 8.57 -18.57
CA ASN A 5 -18.70 8.35 -17.63
C ASN A 5 -18.32 8.65 -16.16
N LYS A 6 -17.03 8.81 -15.83
CA LYS A 6 -16.58 9.00 -14.43
C LYS A 6 -17.12 10.27 -13.75
N GLN A 7 -17.61 11.24 -14.53
CA GLN A 7 -18.19 12.49 -14.02
C GLN A 7 -19.47 12.24 -13.21
N ILE A 8 -20.23 11.18 -13.53
CA ILE A 8 -21.48 10.85 -12.84
C ILE A 8 -21.28 10.57 -11.34
N PHE A 9 -20.08 10.15 -10.92
CA PHE A 9 -19.75 9.95 -9.51
C PHE A 9 -19.62 11.27 -8.74
N ILE A 10 -19.29 12.36 -9.41
CA ILE A 10 -19.28 13.70 -8.81
C ILE A 10 -20.70 14.26 -8.82
N ASP A 11 -21.41 14.10 -9.94
CA ASP A 11 -22.75 14.65 -10.13
C ASP A 11 -23.80 14.02 -9.18
N LEU A 12 -23.63 12.75 -8.83
CA LEU A 12 -24.49 12.03 -7.87
C LEU A 12 -23.95 12.06 -6.42
N GLU A 13 -23.00 12.93 -6.11
CA GLU A 13 -22.38 13.05 -4.78
C GLU A 13 -21.70 11.77 -4.26
N GLY A 14 -21.43 10.79 -5.13
CA GLY A 14 -20.65 9.60 -4.81
C GLY A 14 -19.17 9.92 -4.52
N ARG A 15 -18.71 11.11 -4.90
CA ARG A 15 -17.37 11.61 -4.62
C ARG A 15 -17.29 13.13 -4.66
N ASN A 16 -16.55 13.69 -3.71
CA ASN A 16 -16.30 15.13 -3.66
C ASN A 16 -15.28 15.58 -4.71
N SER A 17 -15.62 16.68 -5.39
CA SER A 17 -14.79 17.58 -6.22
C SER A 17 -14.04 17.01 -7.43
N HIS A 18 -13.45 15.82 -7.37
CA HIS A 18 -12.69 15.26 -8.48
C HIS A 18 -12.62 13.73 -8.48
N PHE A 19 -12.41 13.15 -9.66
CA PHE A 19 -12.22 11.70 -9.80
C PHE A 19 -10.74 11.25 -9.79
N ASN A 20 -9.82 12.05 -9.25
CA ASN A 20 -8.39 11.71 -9.20
C ASN A 20 -8.09 10.72 -8.05
N ILE A 21 -8.46 9.44 -8.16
CA ILE A 21 -7.98 8.40 -7.21
C ILE A 21 -6.55 8.08 -7.61
N PRO A 22 -5.55 8.21 -6.72
CA PRO A 22 -4.18 7.80 -7.03
C PRO A 22 -4.12 6.37 -7.59
N LYS A 23 -4.88 5.44 -6.98
CA LYS A 23 -4.93 4.03 -7.41
C LYS A 23 -5.52 3.84 -8.82
N ASN A 24 -6.53 4.62 -9.23
CA ASN A 24 -7.03 4.56 -10.61
C ASN A 24 -6.08 5.25 -11.59
N HIS A 25 -5.49 6.37 -11.20
CA HIS A 25 -4.56 7.09 -12.06
C HIS A 25 -3.29 6.27 -12.35
N SER A 26 -2.82 5.47 -11.39
CA SER A 26 -1.71 4.55 -11.61
C SER A 26 -1.94 3.56 -12.75
N LEU A 27 -3.20 3.21 -13.05
CA LEU A 27 -3.55 2.30 -14.16
C LEU A 27 -3.16 2.88 -15.52
N ASP A 28 -3.26 4.20 -15.68
CA ASP A 28 -2.89 4.90 -16.92
C ASP A 28 -1.40 4.70 -17.26
N HIS A 29 -0.58 4.46 -16.23
CA HIS A 29 0.87 4.27 -16.37
C HIS A 29 1.29 2.80 -16.51
N TYR A 30 0.40 1.83 -16.21
CA TYR A 30 0.78 0.41 -16.16
C TYR A 30 1.20 -0.15 -17.52
N GLU A 31 0.53 0.21 -18.62
CA GLU A 31 0.95 -0.26 -19.95
C GLU A 31 2.39 0.17 -20.26
N PHE A 32 2.70 1.44 -20.04
CA PHE A 32 4.03 2.01 -20.25
C PHE A 32 5.07 1.33 -19.35
N LEU A 33 4.78 1.24 -18.05
CA LEU A 33 5.68 0.61 -17.08
C LEU A 33 5.90 -0.87 -17.36
N ILE A 34 4.88 -1.59 -17.83
CA ILE A 34 5.01 -3.01 -18.16
C ILE A 34 5.92 -3.22 -19.36
N ARG A 35 5.79 -2.38 -20.40
CA ARG A 35 6.68 -2.43 -21.57
C ARG A 35 8.13 -2.11 -21.21
N LEU A 36 8.35 -1.22 -20.25
CA LEU A 36 9.68 -0.77 -19.87
C LEU A 36 10.38 -1.69 -18.85
N PHE A 37 9.63 -2.23 -17.87
CA PHE A 37 10.19 -2.93 -16.72
C PHE A 37 9.74 -4.39 -16.57
N GLY A 38 8.84 -4.86 -17.44
CA GLY A 38 8.29 -6.22 -17.36
C GLY A 38 7.02 -6.29 -16.49
N SER A 39 6.73 -7.45 -15.89
CA SER A 39 5.48 -7.64 -15.13
C SER A 39 5.32 -6.60 -14.02
N ALA A 40 4.07 -6.18 -13.76
CA ALA A 40 3.74 -5.29 -12.64
C ALA A 40 3.83 -5.99 -11.26
N ASP A 41 4.41 -7.18 -11.20
CA ASP A 41 4.67 -7.93 -9.98
C ASP A 41 5.59 -7.12 -9.05
N GLY A 42 5.05 -6.73 -7.89
CA GLY A 42 5.80 -5.99 -6.87
C GLY A 42 5.61 -4.47 -6.86
N PHE A 43 4.88 -3.88 -7.82
CA PHE A 43 4.57 -2.44 -7.82
C PHE A 43 3.41 -2.04 -6.89
N ASN A 44 2.70 -3.05 -6.38
CA ASN A 44 1.67 -2.88 -5.37
C ASN A 44 2.32 -2.67 -3.99
N THR A 45 2.21 -1.46 -3.44
CA THR A 45 2.69 -1.13 -2.10
C THR A 45 2.03 -1.99 -1.01
N GLU A 46 0.76 -2.34 -1.13
CA GLU A 46 0.03 -3.21 -0.18
C GLU A 46 0.64 -4.62 -0.12
N LEU A 47 1.02 -5.20 -1.28
CA LEU A 47 1.70 -6.50 -1.36
C LEU A 47 3.12 -6.43 -0.77
N ARG A 48 3.82 -5.31 -0.95
CA ARG A 48 5.12 -5.08 -0.30
C ARG A 48 4.97 -5.01 1.22
N LEU A 49 4.00 -4.22 1.71
CA LEU A 49 3.73 -4.08 3.14
C LEU A 49 3.27 -5.41 3.77
N HIS A 50 2.57 -6.27 3.04
CA HIS A 50 2.21 -7.60 3.55
C HIS A 50 3.44 -8.48 3.82
N ILE A 51 4.53 -8.33 3.06
CA ILE A 51 5.79 -9.05 3.35
C ILE A 51 6.36 -8.54 4.67
N ASP A 52 6.47 -7.23 4.83
CA ASP A 52 7.09 -6.60 6.00
C ASP A 52 6.26 -6.78 7.27
N TYR A 53 4.94 -6.62 7.17
CA TYR A 53 4.05 -6.59 8.32
C TYR A 53 3.40 -7.92 8.65
N ALA A 54 3.20 -8.81 7.68
CA ALA A 54 2.63 -10.13 7.96
C ALA A 54 3.70 -11.21 7.95
N LYS A 55 4.47 -11.37 6.86
CA LYS A 55 5.42 -12.49 6.73
C LYS A 55 6.61 -12.35 7.68
N ASN A 56 7.23 -11.18 7.77
CA ASN A 56 8.38 -10.97 8.65
C ASN A 56 7.97 -10.97 10.12
N ALA A 57 6.84 -10.33 10.45
CA ALA A 57 6.27 -10.39 11.79
C ALA A 57 5.96 -11.84 12.21
N TYR A 58 5.31 -12.63 11.36
CA TYR A 58 5.01 -14.03 11.65
C TYR A 58 6.29 -14.87 11.87
N ARG A 59 7.31 -14.67 11.03
CA ARG A 59 8.63 -15.33 11.19
C ARG A 59 9.32 -14.99 12.51
N ALA A 60 9.08 -13.80 13.06
CA ALA A 60 9.64 -13.35 14.33
C ALA A 60 8.91 -13.90 15.56
N THR A 61 7.78 -14.59 15.39
CA THR A 61 7.01 -15.21 16.49
C THR A 61 7.43 -16.65 16.75
N ASN A 62 7.01 -17.18 17.90
CA ASN A 62 7.08 -18.61 18.19
C ASN A 62 5.98 -19.45 17.47
N ARG A 63 5.16 -18.81 16.62
CA ARG A 63 4.03 -19.39 15.85
C ARG A 63 2.86 -19.95 16.67
N LYS A 64 2.83 -19.71 17.99
CA LYS A 64 1.69 -20.03 18.87
C LYS A 64 1.05 -18.71 19.32
N ASP A 65 -0.27 -18.58 19.19
CA ASP A 65 -0.99 -17.33 19.54
C ASP A 65 -0.31 -16.08 18.94
N TYR A 66 0.08 -16.20 17.66
CA TYR A 66 1.06 -15.32 17.01
C TYR A 66 0.53 -13.91 16.72
N VAL A 67 -0.79 -13.68 16.74
CA VAL A 67 -1.38 -12.38 16.39
C VAL A 67 -0.94 -11.30 17.40
N GLU A 68 -0.98 -11.61 18.69
CA GLU A 68 -0.54 -10.69 19.74
C GLU A 68 0.97 -10.40 19.62
N GLN A 69 1.77 -11.44 19.39
CA GLN A 69 3.21 -11.30 19.19
C GLN A 69 3.56 -10.48 17.93
N MET A 70 2.85 -10.70 16.82
CA MET A 70 3.02 -9.91 15.60
C MET A 70 2.67 -8.43 15.83
N THR A 71 1.64 -8.16 16.63
CA THR A 71 1.21 -6.80 16.98
C THR A 71 2.30 -6.09 17.80
N VAL A 72 2.83 -6.76 18.82
CA VAL A 72 3.95 -6.24 19.63
C VAL A 72 5.20 -6.04 18.78
N TRP A 73 5.49 -6.97 17.87
CA TRP A 73 6.63 -6.86 16.95
C TRP A 73 6.49 -5.62 16.04
N LEU A 74 5.32 -5.39 15.46
CA LEU A 74 5.03 -4.22 14.62
C LEU A 74 5.22 -2.91 15.38
N GLN A 75 4.67 -2.81 16.59
CA GLN A 75 4.83 -1.63 17.46
C GLN A 75 6.32 -1.31 17.72
N ARG A 76 7.15 -2.34 17.92
CA ARG A 76 8.59 -2.15 18.11
C ARG A 76 9.28 -1.66 16.84
N GLN A 77 8.94 -2.22 15.67
CA GLN A 77 9.49 -1.75 14.39
C GLN A 77 9.14 -0.28 14.13
N GLU A 78 7.89 0.11 14.39
CA GLU A 78 7.46 1.51 14.25
C GLU A 78 8.21 2.45 15.20
N ALA A 79 8.40 2.05 16.46
CA ALA A 79 9.13 2.85 17.43
C ALA A 79 10.59 3.08 17.00
N VAL A 80 11.26 2.02 16.54
CA VAL A 80 12.64 2.11 16.01
C VAL A 80 12.68 2.99 14.78
N ALA A 81 11.77 2.80 13.83
CA ALA A 81 11.72 3.61 12.61
C ALA A 81 11.51 5.11 12.90
N ARG A 82 10.61 5.45 13.83
CA ARG A 82 10.38 6.83 14.28
C ARG A 82 11.63 7.42 14.93
N PHE A 83 12.30 6.65 15.80
CA PHE A 83 13.51 7.13 16.47
C PHE A 83 14.68 7.33 15.50
N THR A 84 14.87 6.41 14.55
CA THR A 84 15.88 6.55 13.49
C THR A 84 15.61 7.79 12.63
N ALA A 85 14.34 8.04 12.27
CA ALA A 85 13.97 9.23 11.52
C ALA A 85 14.28 10.53 12.30
N TYR A 86 14.01 10.54 13.61
CA TYR A 86 14.36 11.65 14.50
C TYR A 86 15.87 11.91 14.56
N LEU A 87 16.70 10.86 14.64
CA LEU A 87 18.16 10.99 14.65
C LEU A 87 18.75 11.48 13.31
N SER A 88 18.03 11.26 12.20
CA SER A 88 18.45 11.67 10.86
C SER A 88 18.00 13.09 10.46
N TRP A 89 17.23 13.76 11.31
CA TRP A 89 16.77 15.14 11.12
C TRP A 89 17.76 16.12 11.76
#